data_AF-A0A822D3B9-F1
#
_entry.id   AF-A0A822D3B9-F1
#
_cell.length_a   1.000
_cell.length_b   1.000
_cell.length_c   1.000
_cell.angle_alpha   90.00
_cell.angle_beta   90.00
_cell.angle_gamma   90.00
#
_symmetry.space_group_name_H-M   'P 1'
#
loop_
_entity.id
_entity.type
_entity.pdbx_description
1 polymer ?
#
loop_
_entity_poly.entity_id
_entity_poly.type
_entity_poly.pdbx_seq_one_letter_code
_entity_poly.pdbx_strand_id
1 'polypeptide(L)'
;AKIKSKCDFQFSVVDYRDHEPEGDYVYHKCDFTSHTVAMQYVLNLKSGSGGDFPEAVLDGLDAACDLQWRDNADRLLFHILDAPPHGRIYQTTNADKWPDGCPCGKTAQSVLHKMKNKKISYHVLHCTNHLNKMISEFKNYIDVKTLKINDKITFEDAIAKQVHQQLIDTEITLRKT
;
A
#
# COMPACT_ATOMS: atom_id res chain seq x y z
N ALA A 1 -1.64 4.33 38.65
CA ALA A 1 -2.25 3.20 37.90
C ALA A 1 -1.24 2.72 36.86
N LYS A 2 -0.88 1.42 36.84
CA LYS A 2 -0.04 0.87 35.77
C LYS A 2 -0.86 0.82 34.49
N ILE A 3 -0.60 1.70 33.53
CA ILE A 3 -1.13 1.57 32.18
C ILE A 3 -0.44 0.34 31.55
N LYS A 4 -1.08 -0.82 31.63
CA LYS A 4 -0.79 -1.92 30.69
C LYS A 4 -1.68 -1.70 29.48
N SER A 5 -1.30 -0.78 28.58
CA SER A 5 -1.95 -0.71 27.27
C SER A 5 -1.32 -1.82 26.41
N LYS A 6 -1.97 -2.98 26.36
CA LYS A 6 -1.58 -4.03 25.41
C LYS A 6 -2.00 -3.54 24.03
N CYS A 7 -1.06 -3.12 23.20
CA CYS A 7 -1.32 -2.87 21.79
C CYS A 7 -1.63 -4.21 21.11
N ASP A 8 -2.75 -4.28 20.40
CA ASP A 8 -3.19 -5.46 19.68
C ASP A 8 -3.05 -5.24 18.18
N PHE A 9 -2.13 -5.98 17.56
CA PHE A 9 -1.77 -5.86 16.15
C PHE A 9 -2.34 -7.03 15.35
N GLN A 10 -2.92 -6.72 14.20
CA GLN A 10 -3.30 -7.70 13.18
C GLN A 10 -2.63 -7.31 11.86
N PHE A 11 -2.22 -8.31 11.09
CA PHE A 11 -1.47 -8.14 9.86
C PHE A 11 -2.22 -8.81 8.72
N SER A 12 -2.27 -8.15 7.57
CA SER A 12 -2.80 -8.68 6.32
C SER A 12 -1.79 -8.40 5.21
N VAL A 13 -1.81 -9.20 4.16
CA VAL A 13 -0.93 -9.02 3.01
C VAL A 13 -1.78 -9.08 1.75
N VAL A 14 -1.60 -8.12 0.86
CA VAL A 14 -2.15 -8.17 -0.50
C VAL A 14 -0.95 -8.07 -1.43
N ASP A 15 -0.74 -9.11 -2.23
CA ASP A 15 0.23 -9.10 -3.32
C ASP A 15 -0.53 -8.98 -4.64
N TYR A 16 0.03 -8.22 -5.56
CA TYR A 16 -0.52 -8.01 -6.89
C TYR A 16 0.59 -8.12 -7.92
N ARG A 17 0.20 -8.46 -9.15
CA ARG A 17 1.06 -8.42 -10.33
C ARG A 17 0.33 -7.60 -11.39
N ASP A 18 -0.11 -8.24 -12.46
CA ASP A 18 -0.71 -7.57 -13.60
C ASP A 18 -1.95 -8.32 -14.13
N HIS A 19 -2.68 -7.65 -15.02
CA HIS A 19 -3.74 -8.20 -15.84
C HIS A 19 -3.17 -9.12 -16.92
N GLU A 20 -3.97 -10.09 -17.37
CA GLU A 20 -3.61 -10.91 -18.52
C GLU A 20 -3.51 -10.04 -19.80
N PRO A 21 -2.52 -10.27 -20.69
CA PRO A 21 -1.62 -11.43 -20.72
C PRO A 21 -0.29 -11.23 -19.96
N GLU A 22 -0.06 -10.07 -19.37
CA GLU A 22 1.26 -9.70 -18.86
C GLU A 22 1.52 -10.28 -17.46
N GLY A 23 0.47 -10.46 -16.66
CA GLY A 23 0.48 -11.16 -15.38
C GLY A 23 -0.26 -12.51 -15.39
N ASP A 24 0.12 -13.41 -14.49
CA ASP A 24 -0.55 -14.70 -14.24
C ASP A 24 -1.70 -14.60 -13.21
N TYR A 25 -1.75 -13.51 -12.44
CA TYR A 25 -2.87 -13.14 -11.59
C TYR A 25 -2.83 -11.65 -11.27
N VAL A 26 -4.00 -11.04 -11.04
CA VAL A 26 -4.09 -9.61 -10.70
C VAL A 26 -3.69 -9.38 -9.24
N TYR A 27 -4.31 -10.09 -8.29
CA TYR A 27 -3.94 -10.03 -6.88
C TYR A 27 -4.35 -11.28 -6.10
N HIS A 28 -3.65 -11.53 -5.00
CA HIS A 28 -4.04 -12.44 -3.93
C HIS A 28 -4.06 -11.71 -2.59
N LYS A 29 -4.70 -12.32 -1.59
CA LYS A 29 -4.78 -11.73 -0.26
C LYS A 29 -4.68 -12.78 0.85
N CYS A 30 -4.01 -12.37 1.92
CA CYS A 30 -4.05 -12.96 3.24
C CYS A 30 -4.84 -12.01 4.15
N ASP A 31 -6.01 -12.45 4.62
CA ASP A 31 -6.84 -11.66 5.53
C ASP A 31 -6.12 -11.39 6.87
N PHE A 32 -6.65 -10.44 7.65
CA PHE A 32 -6.07 -10.06 8.95
C PHE A 32 -5.85 -11.28 9.87
N THR A 33 -4.59 -11.48 10.24
CA THR A 33 -4.11 -12.63 11.00
C THR A 33 -2.95 -12.21 11.93
N SER A 34 -2.34 -13.18 12.61
CA SER A 34 -1.16 -12.95 13.45
C SER A 34 0.07 -12.64 12.60
N HIS A 35 1.06 -11.97 13.19
CA HIS A 35 2.34 -11.68 12.53
C HIS A 35 2.99 -12.95 11.96
N THR A 36 2.94 -14.07 12.69
CA THR A 36 3.59 -15.32 12.28
C THR A 36 3.00 -15.85 10.98
N VAL A 37 1.68 -15.85 10.85
CA VAL A 37 0.99 -16.33 9.64
C VAL A 37 1.20 -15.37 8.47
N ALA A 38 1.11 -14.06 8.72
CA ALA A 38 1.39 -13.05 7.69
C ALA A 38 2.83 -13.16 7.16
N MET A 39 3.82 -13.36 8.03
CA MET A 39 5.22 -13.55 7.61
C MET A 39 5.41 -14.84 6.82
N GLN A 40 4.76 -15.94 7.20
CA GLN A 40 4.78 -17.17 6.41
C GLN A 40 4.21 -16.95 5.01
N TYR A 41 3.14 -16.16 4.88
CA TYR A 41 2.59 -15.78 3.58
C TYR A 41 3.63 -15.02 2.75
N VAL A 42 4.25 -13.96 3.31
CA VAL A 42 5.28 -13.17 2.61
C VAL A 42 6.46 -14.03 2.17
N LEU A 43 6.97 -14.91 3.03
CA LEU A 43 8.11 -15.79 2.71
C LEU A 43 7.82 -16.80 1.60
N ASN A 44 6.54 -17.07 1.32
CA ASN A 44 6.12 -17.95 0.23
C ASN A 44 5.81 -17.20 -1.07
N LEU A 45 5.82 -15.87 -1.08
CA LEU A 45 5.65 -15.08 -2.29
C LEU A 45 6.82 -15.33 -3.23
N LYS A 46 6.50 -15.46 -4.51
CA LYS A 46 7.48 -15.57 -5.59
C LYS A 46 7.39 -14.32 -6.45
N SER A 47 8.54 -13.73 -6.76
CA SER A 47 8.61 -12.73 -7.82
C SER A 47 8.26 -13.39 -9.16
N GLY A 48 7.46 -12.69 -9.96
CA GLY A 48 7.18 -13.02 -11.36
C GLY A 48 7.45 -11.79 -12.22
N SER A 49 7.52 -11.97 -13.54
CA SER A 49 7.55 -10.83 -14.46
C SER A 49 6.13 -10.44 -14.83
N GLY A 50 5.78 -9.17 -14.70
CA GLY A 50 4.54 -8.58 -15.20
C GLY A 50 4.60 -8.16 -16.66
N GLY A 51 5.58 -8.61 -17.45
CA GLY A 51 5.66 -8.35 -18.90
C GLY A 51 6.00 -6.90 -19.29
N ASP A 52 5.09 -5.96 -19.03
CA ASP A 52 5.33 -4.52 -19.12
C ASP A 52 5.79 -3.90 -17.79
N PHE A 53 5.98 -2.57 -17.78
CA PHE A 53 6.57 -1.87 -16.64
C PHE A 53 5.55 -1.47 -15.57
N PRO A 54 4.37 -0.92 -15.91
CA PRO A 54 3.32 -0.70 -14.91
C PRO A 54 2.72 -2.01 -14.45
N GLU A 55 2.00 -1.99 -13.32
CA GLU A 55 1.38 -3.19 -12.72
C GLU A 55 -0.08 -2.87 -12.28
N ALA A 56 -0.83 -3.89 -11.85
CA ALA A 56 -2.21 -3.79 -11.37
C ALA A 56 -2.34 -3.17 -9.95
N VAL A 57 -1.59 -2.09 -9.69
CA VAL A 57 -1.52 -1.37 -8.42
C VAL A 57 -2.89 -0.95 -7.88
N LEU A 58 -3.77 -0.43 -8.75
CA LEU A 58 -5.09 0.04 -8.31
C LEU A 58 -6.00 -1.12 -7.87
N ASP A 59 -5.86 -2.31 -8.47
CA ASP A 59 -6.57 -3.51 -8.06
C ASP A 59 -6.09 -4.00 -6.70
N GLY A 60 -4.77 -4.06 -6.48
CA GLY A 60 -4.18 -4.42 -5.20
C GLY A 60 -4.60 -3.46 -4.07
N LEU A 61 -4.58 -2.15 -4.32
CA LEU A 61 -5.01 -1.16 -3.33
C LEU A 61 -6.52 -1.23 -3.04
N ASP A 62 -7.35 -1.49 -4.04
CA ASP A 62 -8.79 -1.66 -3.85
C ASP A 62 -9.12 -2.92 -3.04
N ALA A 63 -8.42 -4.02 -3.31
CA ALA A 63 -8.50 -5.26 -2.54
C ALA A 63 -8.06 -5.06 -1.08
N ALA A 64 -6.98 -4.31 -0.85
CA ALA A 64 -6.52 -3.95 0.50
C ALA A 64 -7.55 -3.08 1.24
N CYS A 65 -8.25 -2.19 0.53
CA CYS A 65 -9.36 -1.43 1.10
C CYS A 65 -10.53 -2.33 1.49
N ASP A 66 -10.77 -3.46 0.83
CA ASP A 66 -11.89 -4.38 1.12
C ASP A 66 -11.64 -5.40 2.23
N LEU A 67 -10.43 -5.44 2.78
CA LEU A 67 -10.15 -6.20 3.98
C LEU A 67 -11.02 -5.73 5.16
N GLN A 68 -11.21 -6.63 6.14
CA GLN A 68 -12.02 -6.39 7.32
C GLN A 68 -11.26 -5.56 8.38
N TRP A 69 -11.05 -4.28 8.08
CA TRP A 69 -10.44 -3.33 9.02
C TRP A 69 -11.32 -3.12 10.26
N ARG A 70 -10.76 -3.27 11.46
CA ARG A 70 -11.48 -3.02 12.72
C ARG A 70 -11.92 -1.56 12.85
N ASP A 71 -13.10 -1.32 13.40
CA ASP A 71 -13.67 0.03 13.57
C ASP A 71 -12.92 0.88 14.59
N ASN A 72 -12.43 0.27 15.67
CA ASN A 72 -11.72 0.94 16.74
C ASN A 72 -10.22 0.64 16.70
N ALA A 73 -9.58 0.84 15.53
CA ALA A 73 -8.16 0.62 15.35
C ALA A 73 -7.53 1.69 14.45
N ASP A 74 -6.25 1.98 14.70
CA ASP A 74 -5.42 2.65 13.71
C ASP A 74 -5.21 1.73 12.52
N ARG A 75 -5.41 2.27 11.31
CA ARG A 75 -5.35 1.53 10.05
C ARG A 75 -4.15 2.03 9.26
N LEU A 76 -3.12 1.23 9.13
CA LEU A 76 -1.91 1.57 8.38
C LEU A 76 -1.77 0.64 7.18
N LEU A 77 -1.62 1.22 5.99
CA LEU A 77 -1.28 0.48 4.78
C LEU A 77 0.12 0.89 4.33
N PHE A 78 1.04 -0.07 4.36
CA PHE A 78 2.39 0.06 3.82
C PHE A 78 2.42 -0.55 2.42
N HIS A 79 2.62 0.31 1.43
CA HIS A 79 2.65 -0.05 0.04
C HIS A 79 4.08 -0.09 -0.46
N ILE A 80 4.57 -1.30 -0.73
CA ILE A 80 5.94 -1.58 -1.16
C ILE A 80 5.88 -1.91 -2.65
N LEU A 81 6.53 -1.08 -3.48
CA LEU A 81 6.48 -1.21 -4.93
C LEU A 81 7.66 -0.49 -5.62
N ASP A 82 7.91 -0.87 -6.87
CA ASP A 82 8.86 -0.26 -7.78
C ASP A 82 8.26 0.19 -9.12
N ALA A 83 7.06 -0.31 -9.46
CA ALA A 83 6.29 0.05 -10.66
C ALA A 83 5.02 0.87 -10.35
N PRO A 84 4.64 1.84 -11.21
CA PRO A 84 3.40 2.61 -11.07
C PRO A 84 2.17 1.81 -11.58
N PRO A 85 0.93 2.26 -11.30
CA PRO A 85 -0.28 1.73 -11.96
C PRO A 85 -0.29 2.02 -13.46
N HIS A 86 -1.05 1.22 -14.21
CA HIS A 86 -1.41 1.52 -15.60
C HIS A 86 -2.06 2.89 -15.77
N GLY A 87 -1.71 3.55 -16.87
CA GLY A 87 -2.20 4.86 -17.26
C GLY A 87 -1.06 5.86 -17.46
N ARG A 88 -1.06 6.54 -18.61
CA ARG A 88 -0.05 7.57 -18.97
C ARG A 88 0.08 8.69 -17.94
N ILE A 89 -0.95 8.95 -17.14
CA ILE A 89 -0.91 9.98 -16.11
C ILE A 89 0.01 9.61 -14.93
N TYR A 90 0.32 8.33 -14.71
CA TYR A 90 1.12 7.89 -13.57
C TYR A 90 2.60 7.67 -13.88
N GLN A 91 2.95 7.66 -15.17
CA GLN A 91 4.28 7.26 -15.60
C GLN A 91 4.76 8.04 -16.84
N THR A 92 6.03 7.91 -17.19
CA THR A 92 6.67 8.63 -18.32
C THR A 92 7.22 7.71 -19.40
N THR A 93 7.04 6.40 -19.26
CA THR A 93 7.51 5.41 -20.24
C THR A 93 6.41 5.12 -21.26
N ASN A 94 6.79 4.58 -22.42
CA ASN A 94 5.84 4.17 -23.46
C ASN A 94 5.61 2.64 -23.46
N ALA A 95 5.97 1.95 -22.38
CA ALA A 95 5.91 0.49 -22.31
C ALA A 95 4.56 -0.07 -21.84
N ASP A 96 3.63 0.79 -21.43
CA ASP A 96 2.33 0.42 -20.83
C ASP A 96 1.36 -0.17 -21.87
N LYS A 97 0.88 -1.38 -21.61
CA LYS A 97 -0.14 -2.06 -22.42
C LYS A 97 -1.55 -1.52 -22.19
N TRP A 98 -1.77 -0.83 -21.07
CA TRP A 98 -3.04 -0.20 -20.72
C TRP A 98 -2.87 1.31 -20.47
N PRO A 99 -2.47 2.07 -21.51
CA PRO A 99 -2.06 3.45 -21.36
C PRO A 99 -3.21 4.42 -21.00
N ASP A 100 -4.46 3.98 -21.14
CA ASP A 100 -5.65 4.75 -20.79
C ASP A 100 -6.14 4.48 -19.35
N GLY A 101 -5.44 3.62 -18.59
CA GLY A 101 -5.75 3.27 -17.20
C GLY A 101 -6.09 1.78 -17.01
N CYS A 102 -6.46 1.38 -15.78
CA CYS A 102 -6.79 -0.02 -15.48
C CYS A 102 -7.85 -0.56 -16.46
N PRO A 103 -7.63 -1.73 -17.10
CA PRO A 103 -8.65 -2.37 -17.96
C PRO A 103 -9.94 -2.69 -17.20
N CYS A 104 -9.85 -2.83 -15.89
CA CYS A 104 -10.96 -3.04 -14.98
C CYS A 104 -11.82 -1.79 -14.68
N GLY A 105 -11.40 -0.61 -15.16
CA GLY A 105 -12.08 0.68 -14.93
C GLY A 105 -11.86 1.31 -13.54
N LYS A 106 -11.02 0.71 -12.68
CA LYS A 106 -10.63 1.35 -11.40
C LYS A 106 -9.80 2.59 -11.67
N THR A 107 -10.06 3.65 -10.90
CA THR A 107 -9.31 4.92 -10.97
C THR A 107 -8.65 5.23 -9.63
N ALA A 108 -7.54 5.99 -9.64
CA ALA A 108 -6.95 6.47 -8.39
C ALA A 108 -7.97 7.25 -7.55
N GLN A 109 -8.84 8.03 -8.18
CA GLN A 109 -9.90 8.76 -7.48
C GLN A 109 -10.83 7.81 -6.71
N SER A 110 -11.37 6.77 -7.36
CA SER A 110 -12.31 5.86 -6.71
C SER A 110 -11.66 5.07 -5.57
N VAL A 111 -10.47 4.52 -5.82
CA VAL A 111 -9.76 3.64 -4.86
C VAL A 111 -9.21 4.44 -3.68
N LEU A 112 -8.56 5.58 -3.92
CA LEU A 112 -7.95 6.37 -2.85
C LEU A 112 -8.99 7.14 -2.04
N HIS A 113 -10.14 7.54 -2.61
CA HIS A 113 -11.26 8.04 -1.82
C HIS A 113 -11.87 6.95 -0.93
N LYS A 114 -11.99 5.71 -1.43
CA LYS A 114 -12.41 4.57 -0.60
C LYS A 114 -11.46 4.36 0.57
N MET A 115 -10.15 4.39 0.33
CA MET A 115 -9.11 4.31 1.35
C MET A 115 -9.24 5.43 2.41
N LYS A 116 -9.39 6.68 1.95
CA LYS A 116 -9.57 7.86 2.80
C LYS A 116 -10.84 7.76 3.65
N ASN A 117 -11.96 7.34 3.07
CA ASN A 117 -13.23 7.15 3.78
C ASN A 117 -13.14 6.07 4.85
N LYS A 118 -12.34 5.02 4.60
CA LYS A 118 -11.98 4.01 5.60
C LYS A 118 -10.92 4.48 6.59
N LYS A 119 -10.48 5.74 6.55
CA LYS A 119 -9.47 6.30 7.46
C LYS A 119 -8.17 5.47 7.51
N ILE A 120 -7.79 4.89 6.38
CA ILE A 120 -6.54 4.14 6.25
C ILE A 120 -5.41 5.14 5.98
N SER A 121 -4.41 5.18 6.86
CA SER A 121 -3.18 5.94 6.65
C SER A 121 -2.34 5.26 5.59
N TYR A 122 -2.05 5.97 4.49
CA TYR A 122 -1.38 5.42 3.32
C TYR A 122 0.10 5.79 3.29
N HIS A 123 0.93 4.76 3.31
CA HIS A 123 2.38 4.88 3.37
C HIS A 123 3.00 4.22 2.14
N VAL A 124 3.80 4.95 1.38
CA VAL A 124 4.49 4.42 0.19
C VAL A 124 5.97 4.23 0.52
N LEU A 125 6.43 2.98 0.45
CA LEU A 125 7.82 2.60 0.62
C LEU A 125 8.38 2.19 -0.75
N HIS A 126 9.39 2.92 -1.21
CA HIS A 126 9.93 2.71 -2.55
C HIS A 126 11.44 2.91 -2.63
N CYS A 127 12.11 2.25 -3.57
CA CYS A 127 13.55 2.39 -3.81
C CYS A 127 13.88 3.19 -5.09
N THR A 128 12.87 3.52 -5.89
CA THR A 128 13.02 4.04 -7.26
C THR A 128 12.39 5.42 -7.44
N ASN A 129 12.86 6.19 -8.44
CA ASN A 129 12.28 7.48 -8.83
C ASN A 129 11.14 7.35 -9.85
N HIS A 130 10.89 6.15 -10.40
CA HIS A 130 9.83 5.93 -11.40
C HIS A 130 8.42 6.22 -10.85
N LEU A 131 8.26 6.18 -9.53
CA LEU A 131 6.98 6.41 -8.86
C LEU A 131 6.66 7.89 -8.59
N ASN A 132 7.57 8.82 -8.89
CA ASN A 132 7.38 10.24 -8.55
C ASN A 132 6.09 10.81 -9.15
N LYS A 133 5.76 10.43 -10.40
CA LYS A 133 4.56 10.90 -11.09
C LYS A 133 3.30 10.28 -10.48
N MET A 134 3.27 8.95 -10.27
CA MET A 134 2.21 8.28 -9.50
C MET A 134 1.98 8.94 -8.14
N ILE A 135 3.03 9.16 -7.35
CA ILE A 135 2.94 9.78 -6.02
C ILE A 135 2.35 11.19 -6.12
N SER A 136 2.79 11.99 -7.10
CA SER A 136 2.25 13.32 -7.36
C SER A 136 0.75 13.27 -7.66
N GLU A 137 0.34 12.35 -8.54
CA GLU A 137 -1.08 12.19 -8.89
C GLU A 137 -1.91 11.69 -7.71
N PHE A 138 -1.39 10.76 -6.91
CA PHE A 138 -2.12 10.17 -5.77
C PHE A 138 -2.38 11.20 -4.66
N LYS A 139 -1.46 12.15 -4.48
CA LYS A 139 -1.60 13.26 -3.51
C LYS A 139 -2.80 14.16 -3.78
N ASN A 140 -3.37 14.14 -4.98
CA ASN A 140 -4.61 14.85 -5.28
C ASN A 140 -5.84 14.24 -4.58
N TYR A 141 -5.77 12.99 -4.12
CA TYR A 141 -6.92 12.25 -3.59
C TYR A 141 -6.77 11.85 -2.11
N ILE A 142 -5.54 11.62 -1.64
CA ILE A 142 -5.24 11.19 -0.27
C ILE A 142 -3.88 11.76 0.20
N ASP A 143 -3.69 11.89 1.51
CA ASP A 143 -2.36 12.12 2.05
C ASP A 143 -1.47 10.90 1.80
N VAL A 144 -0.28 11.12 1.23
CA VAL A 144 0.66 10.05 0.87
C VAL A 144 1.96 10.26 1.65
N LYS A 145 2.19 9.38 2.65
CA LYS A 145 3.41 9.40 3.46
C LYS A 145 4.49 8.56 2.79
N THR A 146 5.44 9.21 2.12
CA THR A 146 6.49 8.53 1.35
C THR A 146 7.76 8.31 2.17
N LEU A 147 8.34 7.12 2.12
CA LEU A 147 9.73 6.87 2.53
C LEU A 147 10.51 6.19 1.40
N LYS A 148 11.64 6.80 1.04
CA LYS A 148 12.56 6.24 0.04
C LYS A 148 13.61 5.37 0.72
N ILE A 149 13.56 4.07 0.47
CA ILE A 149 14.52 3.08 0.97
C ILE A 149 15.85 3.23 0.24
N ASN A 150 16.94 3.17 0.99
CA ASN A 150 18.32 3.26 0.50
C ASN A 150 19.28 2.65 1.54
N ASP A 151 20.58 2.60 1.25
CA ASP A 151 21.60 1.98 2.12
C ASP A 151 21.62 2.50 3.57
N LYS A 152 21.04 3.68 3.84
CA LYS A 152 20.98 4.29 5.18
C LYS A 152 19.67 4.06 5.92
N ILE A 153 18.62 3.62 5.24
CA ILE A 153 17.28 3.44 5.81
C ILE A 153 16.76 2.09 5.34
N THR A 154 16.77 1.12 6.25
CA THR A 154 16.20 -0.21 5.99
C THR A 154 14.67 -0.17 5.93
N PHE A 155 14.04 -1.22 5.40
CA PHE A 155 12.59 -1.35 5.41
C PHE A 155 12.04 -1.40 6.83
N GLU A 156 12.73 -2.12 7.71
CA GLU A 156 12.39 -2.27 9.12
C GLU A 156 12.41 -0.92 9.84
N ASP A 157 13.46 -0.13 9.63
CA ASP A 157 13.57 1.22 10.19
C ASP A 157 12.46 2.13 9.68
N ALA A 158 12.14 2.04 8.38
CA ALA A 158 11.10 2.85 7.76
C ALA A 158 9.71 2.54 8.35
N ILE A 159 9.36 1.26 8.46
CA ILE A 159 8.10 0.80 9.03
C ILE A 159 8.04 1.18 10.52
N ALA A 160 9.09 0.87 11.29
CA ALA A 160 9.14 1.18 12.72
C ALA A 160 8.95 2.67 13.00
N LYS A 161 9.62 3.53 12.21
CA LYS A 161 9.49 4.99 12.32
C LYS A 161 8.06 5.46 12.03
N GLN A 162 7.42 4.92 11.00
CA GLN A 162 6.05 5.30 10.63
C GLN A 162 5.02 4.81 11.64
N VAL A 163 5.14 3.58 12.14
CA VAL A 163 4.28 3.06 13.23
C VAL A 163 4.46 3.91 14.49
N HIS A 164 5.71 4.22 14.87
CA HIS A 164 5.98 5.04 16.04
C HIS A 164 5.34 6.43 15.93
N GLN A 165 5.47 7.10 14.78
CA GLN A 165 4.84 8.40 14.56
C GLN A 165 3.32 8.32 14.66
N GLN A 166 2.70 7.28 14.08
CA GLN A 166 1.25 7.09 14.13
C GLN A 166 0.74 6.91 15.57
N LEU A 167 1.48 6.17 16.40
CA LEU A 167 1.13 5.97 17.81
C LEU A 167 1.21 7.30 18.59
N ILE A 168 2.23 8.12 18.34
CA ILE A 168 2.37 9.44 18.95
C ILE A 168 1.19 10.34 18.56
N ASP A 169 0.86 10.41 17.26
CA ASP A 169 -0.22 11.26 16.75
C ASP A 169 -1.57 10.86 17.34
N THR A 170 -1.80 9.56 17.51
CA THR A 170 -3.01 9.00 18.12
C THR A 170 -3.10 9.32 19.61
N GLU A 171 -2.01 9.15 20.36
CA GLU A 171 -1.96 9.52 21.77
C GLU A 171 -2.22 11.02 21.98
N ILE A 172 -1.63 11.88 21.14
CA ILE A 172 -1.87 13.33 21.18
C ILE A 172 -3.35 13.63 20.90
N THR A 173 -3.97 12.92 19.95
CA THR A 173 -5.38 13.11 19.60
C THR A 173 -6.29 12.72 20.76
N LEU A 174 -6.06 11.56 21.39
CA LEU A 174 -6.84 11.08 22.54
C LEU A 174 -6.70 11.98 23.78
N ARG A 175 -5.57 12.66 23.97
CA ARG A 175 -5.37 13.60 25.09
C ARG A 175 -6.09 14.95 24.90
N LYS A 176 -6.53 15.27 23.68
CA LYS A 176 -7.21 16.55 23.35
C LYS A 176 -8.74 16.45 23.33
N THR A 177 -9.29 15.23 23.36
CA THR A 177 -10.72 14.93 23.45
C THR A 177 -11.15 14.74 24.89
#